data_AF-A0A285UZF0-F1
#
_entry.id   AF-A0A285UZF0-F1
#
_cell.length_a   1.000
_cell.length_b   1.000
_cell.length_c   1.000
_cell.angle_alpha   90.00
_cell.angle_beta   90.00
_cell.angle_gamma   90.00
#
_symmetry.space_group_name_H-M   'P 1'
#
loop_
_entity.id
_entity.type
_entity.pdbx_description
1 polymer ?
#
loop_
_entity_poly.entity_id
_entity_poly.type
_entity_poly.pdbx_seq_one_letter_code
_entity_poly.pdbx_strand_id
1 'polypeptide(L)'
;MIVLRRIGAAILAAAAIAIWFLMAPSEPQEPEVQTQEQVTDRDREIANALTDYELNEGRTQGAPQQTVVNGWVAKDLLAIIAEQQNEALTRDEVPPPAPLIVSDDERIPALIGLLVVGLALAMATSPRTSVSRDSSAPSEAIGERPLAQPA
;
A
#
# COMPACT_ATOMS: atom_id res chain seq x y z
N MET A 1 16.29 -33.78 -28.17
CA MET A 1 15.97 -32.35 -27.87
C MET A 1 14.49 -32.10 -27.56
N ILE A 2 13.53 -32.67 -28.31
CA ILE A 2 12.08 -32.48 -28.05
C ILE A 2 11.62 -33.00 -26.67
N VAL A 3 12.12 -34.14 -26.22
CA VAL A 3 11.77 -34.72 -24.90
C VAL A 3 12.23 -33.82 -23.76
N LEU A 4 13.46 -33.27 -23.86
CA LEU A 4 14.02 -32.35 -22.86
C LEU A 4 13.23 -31.04 -22.75
N ARG A 5 12.71 -30.53 -23.88
CA ARG A 5 11.83 -29.35 -23.92
C ARG A 5 10.49 -29.59 -23.25
N ARG A 6 9.88 -30.76 -23.48
CA ARG A 6 8.60 -31.13 -22.86
C ARG A 6 8.74 -31.31 -21.35
N ILE A 7 9.84 -31.92 -20.90
CA ILE A 7 10.14 -32.07 -19.47
C ILE A 7 10.35 -30.70 -18.82
N GLY A 8 11.16 -29.82 -19.42
CA GLY A 8 11.39 -28.47 -18.89
C GLY A 8 10.13 -27.60 -18.84
N ALA A 9 9.29 -27.67 -19.87
CA ALA A 9 8.00 -26.96 -19.89
C ALA A 9 7.03 -27.49 -18.82
N ALA A 10 6.98 -28.80 -18.60
CA ALA A 10 6.14 -29.39 -17.56
C ALA A 10 6.58 -28.97 -16.15
N ILE A 11 7.89 -28.89 -15.90
CA ILE A 11 8.45 -28.43 -14.62
C ILE A 11 8.08 -26.96 -14.37
N LEU A 12 8.21 -26.09 -15.38
CA LEU A 12 7.85 -24.67 -15.26
C LEU A 12 6.35 -24.47 -15.04
N ALA A 13 5.51 -25.24 -15.73
CA ALA A 13 4.07 -25.20 -15.52
C ALA A 13 3.69 -25.62 -14.10
N ALA A 14 4.30 -26.70 -13.57
CA ALA A 14 4.07 -27.15 -12.21
C ALA A 14 4.52 -26.09 -11.18
N ALA A 15 5.67 -25.44 -11.41
CA ALA A 15 6.18 -24.39 -10.54
C ALA A 15 5.30 -23.12 -10.55
N ALA A 16 4.76 -22.73 -11.72
CA ALA A 16 3.83 -21.60 -11.80
C ALA A 16 2.52 -21.87 -11.04
N ILE A 17 1.97 -23.08 -11.17
CA ILE A 17 0.79 -23.52 -10.42
C ILE A 17 1.11 -23.53 -8.92
N ALA A 18 2.27 -24.04 -8.53
CA ALA A 18 2.68 -24.06 -7.13
C ALA A 18 2.79 -22.64 -6.54
N ILE A 19 3.40 -21.68 -7.25
CA ILE A 19 3.48 -20.29 -6.81
C ILE A 19 2.09 -19.68 -6.65
N TRP A 20 1.20 -19.92 -7.61
CA TRP A 20 -0.16 -19.37 -7.59
C TRP A 20 -1.01 -19.89 -6.41
N PHE A 21 -0.87 -21.17 -6.06
CA PHE A 21 -1.73 -21.82 -5.05
C PHE A 21 -1.09 -21.97 -3.66
N LEU A 22 0.24 -22.05 -3.53
CA LEU A 22 0.91 -22.25 -2.24
C LEU A 22 1.39 -20.96 -1.58
N MET A 23 1.79 -19.96 -2.37
CA MET A 23 2.13 -18.65 -1.81
C MET A 23 0.83 -17.98 -1.42
N ALA A 24 0.61 -17.54 -0.18
CA ALA A 24 -0.64 -16.86 0.21
C ALA A 24 -0.68 -15.43 -0.37
N PRO A 25 -1.85 -14.87 -0.73
CA PRO A 25 -1.94 -13.48 -1.12
C PRO A 25 -1.70 -12.65 0.14
N SER A 26 -0.78 -11.70 0.08
CA SER A 26 -0.63 -10.73 1.16
C SER A 26 -1.87 -9.84 1.14
N GLU A 27 -2.79 -10.03 2.09
CA GLU A 27 -3.94 -9.15 2.22
C GLU A 27 -3.45 -7.74 2.56
N PRO A 28 -3.94 -6.69 1.88
CA PRO A 28 -3.61 -5.32 2.24
C PRO A 28 -4.05 -5.11 3.69
N GLN A 29 -3.09 -4.83 4.58
CA GLN A 29 -3.44 -4.37 5.92
C GLN A 29 -4.04 -2.97 5.76
N GLU A 30 -5.37 -2.89 5.87
CA GLU A 30 -6.03 -1.60 5.99
C GLU A 30 -5.43 -0.87 7.19
N PRO A 31 -5.10 0.42 7.05
CA PRO A 31 -4.54 1.18 8.15
C PRO A 31 -5.62 1.24 9.23
N GLU A 32 -5.35 0.63 10.38
CA GLU A 32 -6.19 0.75 11.55
C GLU A 32 -6.23 2.24 11.90
N VAL A 33 -7.35 2.89 11.59
CA VAL A 33 -7.54 4.32 11.89
C VAL A 33 -7.65 4.42 13.40
N GLN A 34 -6.52 4.65 14.05
CA GLN A 34 -6.51 4.98 15.45
C GLN A 34 -7.18 6.35 15.60
N THR A 35 -8.44 6.35 16.02
CA THR A 35 -9.16 7.58 16.35
C THR A 35 -8.74 8.02 17.74
N GLN A 36 -8.44 9.30 17.91
CA GLN A 36 -8.23 9.88 19.23
C GLN A 36 -9.41 9.55 20.15
N GLU A 37 -9.10 9.00 21.32
CA GLU A 37 -10.07 8.78 22.38
C GLU A 37 -10.78 10.12 22.67
N GLN A 38 -12.11 10.13 22.79
CA GLN A 38 -12.85 11.39 23.00
C GLN A 38 -12.56 11.97 24.38
N VAL A 39 -12.67 13.31 24.51
CA VAL A 39 -12.60 13.95 25.85
C VAL A 39 -13.85 13.52 26.59
N THR A 40 -13.73 13.17 27.87
CA THR A 40 -14.88 12.82 28.69
C THR A 40 -15.93 13.92 28.59
N ASP A 41 -17.15 13.51 28.22
CA ASP A 41 -18.30 14.38 28.17
C ASP A 41 -18.73 14.74 29.61
N ARG A 42 -18.67 16.03 29.94
CA ARG A 42 -19.00 16.58 31.26
C ARG A 42 -20.35 17.29 31.27
N ASP A 43 -21.17 17.14 30.23
CA ASP A 43 -22.50 17.77 30.13
C ASP A 43 -23.38 17.48 31.35
N ARG A 44 -23.28 16.27 31.93
CA ARG A 44 -24.01 15.92 33.15
C ARG A 44 -23.57 16.73 34.37
N GLU A 45 -22.28 16.96 34.52
CA GLU A 45 -21.73 17.70 35.66
C GLU A 45 -22.08 19.18 35.54
N ILE A 46 -21.99 19.73 34.32
CA ILE A 46 -22.43 21.09 34.01
C ILE A 46 -23.93 21.24 34.30
N ALA A 47 -24.76 20.30 33.83
CA ALA A 47 -26.19 20.33 34.07
C ALA A 47 -26.55 20.26 35.57
N ASN A 48 -25.82 19.44 36.35
CA ASN A 48 -26.00 19.37 37.79
C ASN A 48 -25.64 20.69 38.47
N ALA A 49 -24.48 21.28 38.14
CA ALA A 49 -24.03 22.56 38.68
C ALA A 49 -25.05 23.69 38.43
N LEU A 50 -25.61 23.73 37.22
CA LEU A 50 -26.63 24.71 36.82
C LEU A 50 -28.01 24.41 37.46
N THR A 51 -28.35 23.15 37.66
CA THR A 51 -29.59 22.78 38.38
C THR A 51 -29.50 23.21 39.85
N ASP A 52 -28.36 22.95 40.50
CA ASP A 52 -28.11 23.37 41.87
C ASP A 52 -28.10 24.89 42.00
N TYR A 53 -27.57 25.60 40.99
CA TYR A 53 -27.66 27.05 40.88
C TYR A 53 -29.11 27.52 40.94
N GLU A 54 -29.97 27.02 40.04
CA GLU A 54 -31.38 27.43 39.94
C GLU A 54 -32.14 27.16 41.25
N LEU A 55 -31.91 26.00 41.86
CA LEU A 55 -32.52 25.64 43.14
C LEU A 55 -32.09 26.56 44.28
N ASN A 56 -30.82 26.97 44.30
CA ASN A 56 -30.29 27.85 45.35
C ASN A 56 -30.69 29.30 45.13
N GLU A 57 -30.66 29.77 43.88
CA GLU A 57 -31.08 31.12 43.50
C GLU A 57 -32.52 31.38 43.93
N GLY A 58 -33.44 30.43 43.70
CA GLY A 58 -34.83 30.51 44.15
C GLY A 58 -35.04 30.53 45.67
N ARG A 59 -34.00 30.22 46.46
CA ARG A 59 -34.01 30.27 47.93
C ARG A 59 -33.33 31.51 48.50
N THR A 60 -32.68 32.32 47.66
CA THR A 60 -32.01 33.54 48.11
C THR A 60 -33.02 34.64 48.45
N GLN A 61 -32.70 35.45 49.47
CA GLN A 61 -33.55 36.54 49.96
C GLN A 61 -32.91 37.93 49.74
N GLY A 62 -31.84 38.01 48.95
CA GLY A 62 -31.20 39.28 48.62
C GLY A 62 -29.81 39.15 48.00
N ALA A 63 -29.31 40.28 47.50
CA ALA A 63 -28.05 40.38 46.77
C ALA A 63 -26.82 39.75 47.46
N PRO A 64 -26.65 39.85 48.80
CA PRO A 64 -25.53 39.18 49.47
C PRO A 64 -25.56 37.65 49.33
N GLN A 65 -26.75 37.03 49.42
CA GLN A 65 -26.90 35.59 49.29
C GLN A 65 -26.72 35.15 47.83
N GLN A 66 -27.26 35.91 46.88
CA GLN A 66 -27.05 35.68 45.44
C GLN A 66 -25.57 35.72 45.07
N THR A 67 -24.80 36.65 45.64
CA THR A 67 -23.35 36.73 45.39
C THR A 67 -22.63 35.45 45.80
N VAL A 68 -23.01 34.85 46.94
CA VAL A 68 -22.41 33.59 47.41
C VAL A 68 -22.79 32.43 46.49
N VAL A 69 -24.07 32.33 46.11
CA VAL A 69 -24.57 31.29 45.21
C VAL A 69 -23.88 31.37 43.84
N ASN A 70 -23.81 32.57 43.25
CA ASN A 70 -23.09 32.83 42.00
C ASN A 70 -21.61 32.46 42.11
N GLY A 71 -20.96 32.78 43.24
CA GLY A 71 -19.57 32.44 43.48
C GLY A 71 -19.31 30.93 43.56
N TRP A 72 -20.21 30.19 44.20
CA TRP A 72 -20.09 28.73 44.32
C TRP A 72 -20.25 28.03 42.98
N VAL A 73 -21.22 28.45 42.17
CA VAL A 73 -21.46 27.90 40.83
C VAL A 73 -20.33 28.26 39.87
N ALA A 74 -19.82 29.50 39.94
CA ALA A 74 -18.65 29.89 39.16
C ALA A 74 -17.42 29.02 39.50
N LYS A 75 -17.19 28.74 40.79
CA LYS A 75 -16.13 27.83 41.22
C LYS A 75 -16.31 26.42 40.63
N ASP A 76 -17.54 25.91 40.63
CA ASP A 76 -17.84 24.55 40.17
C ASP A 76 -17.62 24.41 38.66
N LEU A 77 -18.15 25.35 37.87
CA LEU A 77 -17.94 25.38 36.42
C LEU A 77 -16.46 25.55 36.06
N LEU A 78 -15.71 26.39 36.80
CA LEU A 78 -14.27 26.54 36.59
C LEU A 78 -13.49 25.26 36.92
N ALA A 79 -13.92 24.49 37.92
CA ALA A 79 -13.30 23.21 38.24
C ALA A 79 -13.54 22.19 37.10
N ILE A 80 -14.77 22.10 36.59
CA ILE A 80 -15.10 21.23 35.45
C ILE A 80 -14.25 21.59 34.23
N ILE A 81 -14.12 22.88 33.89
CA ILE A 81 -13.29 23.34 32.78
C ILE A 81 -11.82 22.96 32.98
N ALA A 82 -11.29 23.15 34.19
CA ALA A 82 -9.90 22.82 34.49
C ALA A 82 -9.64 21.31 34.34
N GLU A 83 -10.57 20.46 34.76
CA GLU A 83 -10.46 19.01 34.60
C GLU A 83 -10.51 18.61 33.12
N GLN A 84 -11.45 19.15 32.33
CA GLN A 84 -11.51 18.89 30.89
C GLN A 84 -10.25 19.34 30.15
N GLN A 85 -9.71 20.50 30.51
CA GLN A 85 -8.46 20.99 29.94
C GLN A 85 -7.27 20.12 30.34
N ASN A 86 -7.19 19.71 31.60
CA ASN A 86 -6.13 18.81 32.06
C ASN A 86 -6.21 17.47 31.31
N GLU A 87 -7.40 16.88 31.20
CA GLU A 87 -7.61 15.64 30.46
C GLU A 87 -7.22 15.76 28.98
N ALA A 88 -7.55 16.88 28.35
CA ALA A 88 -7.14 17.15 26.97
C ALA A 88 -5.61 17.28 26.82
N LEU A 89 -4.91 17.79 27.84
CA LEU A 89 -3.45 17.95 27.84
C LEU A 89 -2.71 16.66 28.23
N THR A 90 -3.29 15.82 29.09
CA THR A 90 -2.67 14.59 29.57
C THR A 90 -3.10 13.36 28.79
N ARG A 91 -3.90 13.52 27.74
CA ARG A 91 -4.29 12.42 26.86
C ARG A 91 -3.07 11.79 26.21
N ASP A 92 -3.12 10.46 26.08
CA ASP A 92 -2.16 9.71 25.28
C ASP A 92 -2.23 10.15 23.81
N GLU A 93 -1.11 10.63 23.29
CA GLU A 93 -1.01 11.00 21.88
C GLU A 93 -1.21 9.75 21.03
N VAL A 94 -2.26 9.76 20.19
CA VAL A 94 -2.47 8.68 19.25
C VAL A 94 -1.28 8.67 18.28
N PRO A 95 -0.54 7.55 18.19
CA PRO A 95 0.55 7.44 17.25
C PRO A 95 0.05 7.80 15.85
N PRO A 96 0.83 8.57 15.07
CA PRO A 96 0.45 8.88 13.71
C PRO A 96 0.09 7.57 12.98
N PRO A 97 -0.95 7.59 12.13
CA PRO A 97 -1.37 6.38 11.43
C PRO A 97 -0.15 5.78 10.75
N ALA A 98 0.10 4.49 11.02
CA ALA A 98 1.21 3.79 10.41
C ALA A 98 1.12 4.01 8.88
N PRO A 99 2.24 4.28 8.19
CA PRO A 99 2.22 4.44 6.75
C PRO A 99 1.55 3.20 6.15
N LEU A 100 0.67 3.41 5.17
CA LEU A 100 0.07 2.34 4.37
C LEU A 100 1.19 1.43 3.86
N ILE A 101 1.34 0.25 4.48
CA ILE A 101 2.21 -0.78 3.94
C ILE A 101 1.41 -1.40 2.81
N VAL A 102 1.63 -0.90 1.59
CA VAL A 102 1.20 -1.61 0.38
C VAL A 102 1.91 -2.95 0.44
N SER A 103 1.15 -3.99 0.77
CA SER A 103 1.67 -5.35 0.76
C SER A 103 1.90 -5.70 -0.71
N ASP A 104 3.16 -5.72 -1.13
CA ASP A 104 3.53 -6.16 -2.46
C ASP A 104 3.18 -7.64 -2.58
N ASP A 105 2.31 -7.98 -3.53
CA ASP A 105 2.00 -9.38 -3.84
C ASP A 105 3.23 -10.01 -4.51
N GLU A 106 4.04 -10.69 -3.70
CA GLU A 106 5.30 -11.33 -4.11
C GLU A 106 5.11 -12.43 -5.17
N ARG A 107 3.87 -12.89 -5.41
CA ARG A 107 3.58 -13.87 -6.48
C ARG A 107 3.84 -13.27 -7.86
N ILE A 108 3.54 -11.99 -8.05
CA ILE A 108 3.68 -11.29 -9.33
C ILE A 108 5.14 -11.28 -9.81
N PRO A 109 6.13 -10.79 -9.04
CA PRO A 109 7.52 -10.83 -9.45
C PRO A 109 8.05 -12.27 -9.60
N ALA A 110 7.58 -13.22 -8.78
CA ALA A 110 7.98 -14.62 -8.90
C ALA A 110 7.53 -15.26 -10.23
N LEU A 111 6.30 -14.98 -10.68
CA LEU A 111 5.79 -15.45 -11.97
C LEU A 111 6.51 -14.80 -13.16
N ILE A 112 6.84 -13.50 -13.06
CA ILE A 112 7.64 -12.80 -14.07
C ILE A 112 9.03 -13.43 -14.17
N GLY A 113 9.70 -13.68 -13.03
CA GLY A 113 11.00 -14.36 -13.01
C GLY A 113 10.96 -15.74 -13.66
N LEU A 114 9.92 -16.53 -13.37
CA LEU A 114 9.72 -17.85 -13.96
C LEU A 114 9.50 -17.79 -15.48
N LEU A 115 8.76 -16.78 -15.96
CA LEU A 115 8.56 -16.55 -17.39
C LEU A 115 9.88 -16.21 -18.11
N VAL A 116 10.73 -15.37 -17.51
CA VAL A 116 12.05 -15.02 -18.06
C VAL A 116 12.95 -16.26 -18.16
N VAL A 117 12.99 -17.09 -17.12
CA VAL A 117 13.75 -18.35 -17.13
C VAL A 117 13.23 -19.31 -18.20
N GLY A 118 11.90 -19.43 -18.33
CA GLY A 118 11.27 -20.24 -19.37
C GLY A 118 11.63 -19.77 -20.78
N LEU A 119 11.63 -18.45 -21.01
CA LEU A 119 12.01 -17.87 -22.30
C LEU A 119 13.49 -18.09 -22.63
N ALA A 120 14.38 -17.92 -21.65
CA ALA A 120 15.81 -18.16 -21.81
C ALA A 120 16.10 -19.62 -22.17
N LEU A 121 15.43 -20.56 -21.50
CA LEU A 121 15.55 -21.99 -21.78
C LEU A 121 15.00 -22.36 -23.17
N ALA A 122 13.89 -21.73 -23.59
CA ALA A 122 13.32 -21.92 -24.92
C ALA A 122 14.27 -21.41 -26.03
N MET A 123 14.87 -20.24 -25.84
CA MET A 123 15.88 -19.66 -26.74
C MET A 123 17.14 -20.52 -26.82
N ALA A 124 17.70 -20.92 -25.69
CA ALA A 124 18.93 -21.72 -25.64
C ALA A 124 18.77 -23.11 -26.29
N THR A 125 17.57 -23.67 -26.26
CA THR A 125 17.29 -25.00 -26.83
C THR A 125 16.69 -24.93 -28.25
N SER A 126 16.54 -23.74 -28.83
CA SER A 126 15.97 -23.59 -30.17
C SER A 126 16.94 -24.02 -31.26
N PRO A 127 16.49 -24.79 -32.27
CA PRO A 127 17.35 -25.18 -33.37
C PRO A 127 17.84 -23.91 -34.06
N ARG A 128 19.17 -23.72 -34.08
CA ARG A 128 19.79 -22.68 -34.89
C ARG A 128 19.56 -23.05 -36.34
N THR A 129 18.76 -22.27 -37.06
CA THR A 129 18.70 -22.34 -38.52
C THR A 129 20.08 -21.99 -39.06
N SER A 130 20.88 -22.99 -39.39
CA SER A 130 22.12 -22.78 -40.14
C SER A 130 21.72 -22.36 -41.54
N VAL A 131 21.89 -21.07 -41.84
CA VAL A 131 21.87 -20.57 -43.21
C VAL A 131 23.07 -21.20 -43.91
N SER A 132 22.84 -22.28 -44.66
CA SER A 132 23.80 -22.78 -45.63
C SER A 132 23.95 -21.73 -46.73
N ARG A 133 24.98 -20.90 -46.65
CA ARG A 133 25.43 -20.09 -47.78
C ARG A 133 26.28 -21.01 -48.64
N ASP A 134 25.67 -21.59 -49.67
CA ASP A 134 26.34 -22.39 -50.68
C ASP A 134 27.55 -21.63 -51.22
N SER A 135 28.69 -22.29 -51.15
CA SER A 135 29.95 -21.86 -51.74
C SER A 135 29.95 -22.35 -53.18
N SER A 136 29.67 -21.47 -54.14
CA SER A 136 29.91 -21.73 -55.56
C SER A 136 30.34 -20.44 -56.27
N ALA A 137 31.64 -20.27 -56.39
CA ALA A 137 32.30 -19.55 -57.48
C ALA A 137 33.55 -20.36 -57.85
N PRO A 138 34.16 -20.25 -59.05
CA PRO A 138 33.83 -19.40 -60.21
C PRO A 138 33.75 -20.19 -61.54
N SER A 139 33.24 -19.60 -62.62
CA SER A 139 33.53 -20.09 -63.98
C SER A 139 33.75 -18.93 -64.95
N GLU A 140 34.97 -18.92 -65.42
CA GLU A 140 35.66 -18.10 -66.40
C GLU A 140 34.99 -18.19 -67.78
N ALA A 141 34.76 -17.04 -68.43
CA ALA A 141 34.40 -17.00 -69.86
C ALA A 141 35.31 -16.01 -70.58
N ILE A 142 36.47 -16.53 -70.98
CA ILE A 142 37.34 -15.98 -72.02
C ILE A 142 36.73 -16.40 -73.37
N GLY A 143 36.49 -15.45 -74.27
CA GLY A 143 36.04 -15.69 -75.64
C GLY A 143 36.24 -14.44 -76.51
N GLU A 144 36.86 -14.64 -77.67
CA GLU A 144 37.68 -13.67 -78.41
C GLU A 144 36.94 -12.79 -79.46
N ARG A 145 37.47 -11.55 -79.66
CA ARG A 145 37.77 -10.73 -80.88
C ARG A 145 37.11 -11.05 -82.27
N PRO A 146 36.96 -10.09 -83.23
CA PRO A 146 38.03 -9.19 -83.70
C PRO A 146 37.66 -7.78 -84.26
N LEU A 147 38.73 -7.09 -84.68
CA LEU A 147 38.90 -5.71 -85.19
C LEU A 147 38.19 -5.39 -86.52
N ALA A 148 37.79 -4.12 -86.68
CA ALA A 148 37.86 -3.39 -87.95
C ALA A 148 38.09 -1.88 -87.69
N GLN A 149 38.96 -1.28 -88.51
CA GLN A 149 39.60 0.04 -88.41
C GLN A 149 39.14 0.89 -89.65
N PRO A 150 39.79 2.00 -90.01
CA PRO A 150 39.67 3.40 -89.57
C PRO A 150 39.04 4.35 -90.63
N ALA A 151 38.92 5.64 -90.29
CA ALA A 151 39.06 6.77 -91.22
C ALA A 151 39.98 7.82 -90.58
#